data_AF-A0A7S1RKN4-F1
#
_entry.id   AF-A0A7S1RKN4-F1
#
_cell.length_a   1.000
_cell.length_b   1.000
_cell.length_c   1.000
_cell.angle_alpha   90.00
_cell.angle_beta   90.00
_cell.angle_gamma   90.00
#
_symmetry.space_group_name_H-M   'P 1'
#
loop_
_entity.id
_entity.type
_entity.pdbx_description
1 polymer ?
#
loop_
_entity_poly.entity_id
_entity_poly.type
_entity_poly.pdbx_seq_one_letter_code
_entity_poly.pdbx_strand_id
1 'polypeptide(L)'
;RAARREWRAAKQAWRKANREAREQWRVAKKAWKEERRQARAARHARSRLERQGLRLHLSGRAAEVPPAEAPDFAFPVHVEDGRRLTLSWRRGDAPEEVATLFASHHGIPADELPAIAGFIRQAEAVCGGEAAVADSPEPARPQDEGRAVGTEEPTEGVDMMEDEQAEGLNEERTEGKEMEQEQGPMQGADLEAEKEKEKARKRRKRRRRSRRR
;
A
#
# COMPACT_ATOMS: atom_id res chain seq x y z
N ARG A 1 -48.85 36.65 -12.50
CA ARG A 1 -48.52 35.93 -13.76
C ARG A 1 -47.01 35.67 -13.94
N ALA A 2 -46.12 36.56 -13.45
CA ALA A 2 -44.67 36.39 -13.49
C ALA A 2 -44.15 35.09 -12.83
N ALA A 3 -44.57 34.81 -11.59
CA ALA A 3 -44.19 33.59 -10.87
C ALA A 3 -44.45 32.27 -11.63
N ARG A 4 -45.55 32.18 -12.40
CA ARG A 4 -45.84 30.99 -13.23
C ARG A 4 -44.89 30.85 -14.43
N ARG A 5 -44.38 31.96 -14.98
CA ARG A 5 -43.39 31.96 -16.07
C ARG A 5 -42.01 31.55 -15.54
N GLU A 6 -41.61 32.11 -14.41
CA GLU A 6 -40.37 31.76 -13.71
C GLU A 6 -40.32 30.29 -13.34
N TRP A 7 -41.39 29.75 -12.76
CA TRP A 7 -41.46 28.32 -12.42
C TRP A 7 -41.32 27.41 -13.66
N ARG A 8 -41.91 27.78 -14.79
CA ARG A 8 -41.76 27.03 -16.05
C ARG A 8 -40.33 27.11 -16.59
N ALA A 9 -39.72 28.29 -16.54
CA ALA A 9 -38.33 28.48 -16.97
C ALA A 9 -37.37 27.65 -16.09
N ALA A 10 -37.54 27.70 -14.76
CA ALA A 10 -36.77 26.89 -13.82
C ALA A 10 -36.94 25.38 -14.08
N LYS A 11 -38.18 24.93 -14.32
CA LYS A 11 -38.46 23.53 -14.66
C LYS A 11 -37.81 23.09 -15.96
N GLN A 12 -37.77 23.95 -16.98
CA GLN A 12 -37.08 23.68 -18.25
C GLN A 12 -35.56 23.64 -18.05
N ALA A 13 -35.00 24.58 -17.31
CA ALA A 13 -33.57 24.61 -16.98
C ALA A 13 -33.16 23.34 -16.23
N TRP A 14 -33.92 22.92 -15.22
CA TRP A 14 -33.68 21.67 -14.49
C TRP A 14 -33.72 20.44 -15.40
N ARG A 15 -34.70 20.34 -16.31
CA ARG A 15 -34.78 19.23 -17.27
C ARG A 15 -33.58 19.20 -18.23
N LYS A 16 -33.12 20.37 -18.67
CA LYS A 16 -31.94 20.50 -19.54
C LYS A 16 -30.68 20.07 -18.79
N ALA A 17 -30.44 20.62 -17.60
CA ALA A 17 -29.30 20.26 -16.76
C ALA A 17 -29.29 18.77 -16.41
N ASN A 18 -30.44 18.18 -16.08
CA ASN A 18 -30.52 16.75 -15.77
C ASN A 18 -30.25 15.86 -17.01
N ARG A 19 -30.65 16.31 -18.21
CA ARG A 19 -30.29 15.63 -19.47
C ARG A 19 -28.78 15.67 -19.69
N GLU A 20 -28.17 16.84 -19.56
CA GLU A 20 -26.73 17.04 -19.73
C GLU A 20 -25.93 16.22 -18.71
N ALA A 21 -26.34 16.23 -17.43
CA ALA A 21 -25.72 15.41 -16.38
C ALA A 21 -25.78 13.91 -16.70
N ARG A 22 -26.92 13.42 -17.24
CA ARG A 22 -27.04 12.02 -17.69
C ARG A 22 -26.14 11.71 -18.88
N GLU A 23 -25.95 12.64 -19.79
CA GLU A 23 -25.04 12.49 -20.93
C GLU A 23 -23.59 12.46 -20.46
N GLN A 24 -23.19 13.38 -19.58
CA GLN A 24 -21.87 13.39 -18.96
C GLN A 24 -21.60 12.09 -18.21
N TRP A 25 -22.56 11.59 -17.42
CA TRP A 25 -22.42 10.32 -16.71
C TRP A 25 -22.23 9.13 -17.68
N ARG A 26 -22.94 9.11 -18.81
CA ARG A 26 -22.74 8.06 -19.84
C ARG A 26 -21.36 8.14 -20.48
N VAL A 27 -20.86 9.34 -20.76
CA VAL A 27 -19.50 9.55 -21.31
C VAL A 27 -18.45 9.12 -20.29
N ALA A 28 -18.54 9.59 -19.04
CA ALA A 28 -17.65 9.21 -17.96
C ALA A 28 -17.64 7.69 -17.72
N LYS A 29 -18.83 7.05 -17.71
CA LYS A 29 -18.95 5.60 -17.58
C LYS A 29 -18.30 4.84 -18.74
N LYS A 30 -18.41 5.34 -19.98
CA LYS A 30 -17.72 4.77 -21.14
C LYS A 30 -16.20 4.93 -21.02
N ALA A 31 -15.72 6.12 -20.64
CA ALA A 31 -14.31 6.40 -20.45
C ALA A 31 -13.69 5.47 -19.39
N TRP A 32 -14.31 5.35 -18.21
CA TRP A 32 -13.89 4.44 -17.14
C TRP A 32 -13.81 2.98 -17.61
N LYS A 33 -14.78 2.53 -18.41
CA LYS A 33 -14.78 1.17 -18.95
C LYS A 33 -13.62 0.94 -19.92
N GLU A 34 -13.30 1.93 -20.75
CA GLU A 34 -12.19 1.86 -21.70
C GLU A 34 -10.84 1.91 -20.99
N GLU A 35 -10.67 2.79 -20.00
CA GLU A 35 -9.49 2.84 -19.13
C GLU A 35 -9.26 1.49 -18.44
N ARG A 36 -10.32 0.89 -17.86
CA ARG A 36 -10.23 -0.44 -17.26
C ARG A 36 -9.84 -1.52 -18.26
N ARG A 37 -10.28 -1.40 -19.53
CA ARG A 37 -9.88 -2.31 -20.61
C ARG A 37 -8.41 -2.12 -20.96
N GLN A 38 -7.94 -0.89 -21.07
CA GLN A 38 -6.55 -0.53 -21.34
C GLN A 38 -5.63 -0.99 -20.23
N ALA A 39 -5.97 -0.76 -18.95
CA ALA A 39 -5.19 -1.23 -17.81
C ALA A 39 -5.06 -2.77 -17.80
N ARG A 40 -6.13 -3.49 -18.12
CA ARG A 40 -6.07 -4.96 -18.28
C ARG A 40 -5.16 -5.36 -19.45
N ALA A 41 -5.28 -4.69 -20.60
CA ALA A 41 -4.44 -4.95 -21.75
C ALA A 41 -2.96 -4.66 -21.45
N ALA A 42 -2.65 -3.57 -20.75
CA ALA A 42 -1.31 -3.21 -20.30
C ALA A 42 -0.74 -4.24 -19.33
N ARG A 43 -1.54 -4.73 -18.36
CA ARG A 43 -1.12 -5.83 -17.47
C ARG A 43 -0.80 -7.10 -18.25
N HIS A 44 -1.62 -7.45 -19.24
CA HIS A 44 -1.34 -8.60 -20.12
C HIS A 44 -0.10 -8.38 -21.00
N ALA A 45 0.09 -7.18 -21.54
CA ALA A 45 1.27 -6.83 -22.32
C ALA A 45 2.55 -6.90 -21.47
N ARG A 46 2.53 -6.34 -20.25
CA ARG A 46 3.62 -6.43 -19.28
C ARG A 46 3.94 -7.89 -18.94
N SER A 47 2.93 -8.70 -18.64
CA SER A 47 3.11 -10.14 -18.38
C SER A 47 3.62 -10.93 -19.60
N ARG A 48 3.32 -10.47 -20.82
CA ARG A 48 3.87 -11.06 -22.05
C ARG A 48 5.34 -10.69 -22.23
N LEU A 49 5.69 -9.42 -22.04
CA LEU A 49 7.09 -8.96 -22.10
C LEU A 49 7.93 -9.60 -21.01
N GLU A 50 7.42 -9.72 -19.79
CA GLU A 50 8.09 -10.41 -18.69
C GLU A 50 8.35 -11.89 -19.02
N ARG A 51 7.38 -12.59 -19.62
CA ARG A 51 7.59 -13.97 -20.10
C ARG A 51 8.60 -14.07 -21.24
N GLN A 52 8.66 -13.08 -22.14
CA GLN A 52 9.65 -13.05 -23.21
C GLN A 52 11.05 -12.70 -22.66
N GLY A 53 11.13 -11.78 -21.71
CA GLY A 53 12.33 -11.43 -20.96
C GLY A 53 12.85 -12.65 -20.21
N LEU A 54 12.05 -13.29 -19.37
CA LEU A 54 12.43 -14.51 -18.67
C LEU A 54 12.90 -15.62 -19.62
N ARG A 55 12.31 -15.73 -20.82
CA ARG A 55 12.75 -16.69 -21.84
C ARG A 55 14.13 -16.37 -22.44
N LEU A 56 14.54 -15.10 -22.49
CA LEU A 56 15.86 -14.68 -22.98
C LEU A 56 16.95 -14.71 -21.88
N HIS A 57 16.58 -14.65 -20.60
CA HIS A 57 17.55 -14.68 -19.49
C HIS A 57 17.89 -16.10 -18.99
N LEU A 58 17.17 -17.13 -19.44
CA LEU A 58 17.49 -18.53 -19.11
C LEU A 58 18.44 -19.21 -20.12
N SER A 59 18.83 -18.54 -21.21
CA SER A 59 19.64 -19.14 -22.30
C SER A 59 21.01 -18.49 -22.52
N GLY A 60 21.41 -17.49 -21.74
CA GLY A 60 22.74 -16.92 -21.86
C GLY A 60 22.90 -15.74 -20.93
N ARG A 61 24.00 -15.73 -20.16
CA ARG A 61 24.35 -14.77 -19.10
C ARG A 61 23.56 -15.09 -17.80
N ALA A 62 24.05 -15.87 -16.83
CA ALA A 62 25.39 -15.79 -16.25
C ALA A 62 26.00 -14.39 -16.42
N ALA A 63 25.16 -13.35 -16.25
CA ALA A 63 25.68 -12.07 -15.85
C ALA A 63 26.10 -12.36 -14.43
N GLU A 64 27.41 -12.56 -14.26
CA GLU A 64 28.08 -12.09 -13.06
C GLU A 64 27.31 -10.86 -12.61
N VAL A 65 26.54 -10.98 -11.53
CA VAL A 65 26.41 -9.86 -10.61
C VAL A 65 27.88 -9.53 -10.36
N PRO A 66 28.45 -8.43 -10.92
CA PRO A 66 29.81 -8.09 -10.59
C PRO A 66 29.85 -8.15 -9.07
N PRO A 67 30.74 -8.95 -8.47
CA PRO A 67 30.71 -9.22 -7.04
C PRO A 67 30.53 -7.87 -6.39
N ALA A 68 29.38 -7.65 -5.75
CA ALA A 68 29.04 -6.35 -5.20
C ALA A 68 30.20 -6.03 -4.27
N GLU A 69 31.11 -5.17 -4.74
CA GLU A 69 32.41 -5.06 -4.10
C GLU A 69 32.11 -4.68 -2.66
N ALA A 70 32.67 -5.47 -1.74
CA ALA A 70 32.36 -5.34 -0.34
C ALA A 70 32.53 -3.87 0.06
N PRO A 71 31.57 -3.28 0.79
CA PRO A 71 31.68 -1.90 1.20
C PRO A 71 32.97 -1.73 2.02
N ASP A 72 33.70 -0.64 1.78
CA ASP A 72 34.95 -0.35 2.49
C ASP A 72 34.69 -0.12 3.99
N PHE A 73 33.53 0.45 4.32
CA PHE A 73 33.11 0.74 5.68
C PHE A 73 31.74 0.15 5.97
N ALA A 74 31.60 -0.43 7.17
CA ALA A 74 30.32 -0.92 7.70
C ALA A 74 30.25 -0.65 9.21
N PHE A 75 29.29 0.18 9.61
CA PHE A 75 29.12 0.61 11.00
C PHE A 75 27.70 0.30 11.52
N PRO A 76 27.56 -0.38 12.66
CA PRO A 76 26.27 -0.59 13.29
C PRO A 76 25.78 0.72 13.96
N VAL A 77 24.63 1.21 13.53
CA VAL A 77 23.96 2.41 14.05
C VAL A 77 22.71 1.98 14.82
N HIS A 78 22.52 2.51 16.02
CA HIS A 78 21.29 2.32 16.78
C HIS A 78 20.40 3.54 16.57
N VAL A 79 19.17 3.31 16.11
CA VAL A 79 18.16 4.35 15.94
C VAL A 79 17.28 4.40 17.19
N GLU A 80 16.60 5.52 17.45
CA GLU A 80 15.71 5.70 18.60
C GLU A 80 14.60 4.64 18.70
N ASP A 81 14.20 4.04 17.57
CA ASP A 81 13.26 2.92 17.51
C ASP A 81 13.78 1.61 18.16
N GLY A 82 15.01 1.59 18.67
CA GLY A 82 15.68 0.41 19.23
C GLY A 82 16.17 -0.58 18.18
N ARG A 83 16.06 -0.24 16.89
CA ARG A 83 16.56 -1.06 15.78
C ARG A 83 18.06 -0.84 15.58
N ARG A 84 18.80 -1.95 15.40
CA ARG A 84 20.20 -1.93 14.96
C ARG A 84 20.26 -2.01 13.45
N LEU A 85 20.72 -0.95 12.80
CA LEU A 85 20.92 -0.87 11.36
C LEU A 85 22.43 -0.89 11.06
N THR A 86 22.82 -1.29 9.85
CA THR A 86 24.22 -1.24 9.42
C THR A 86 24.33 -0.22 8.30
N LEU A 87 25.06 0.85 8.56
CA LEU A 87 25.41 1.86 7.57
C LEU A 87 26.67 1.39 6.84
N SER A 88 26.57 1.20 5.53
CA SER A 88 27.67 0.74 4.70
C SER A 88 27.90 1.67 3.51
N TRP A 89 29.16 2.05 3.26
CA TRP A 89 29.53 2.95 2.17
C TRP A 89 30.95 2.68 1.69
N ARG A 90 31.31 3.25 0.53
CA ARG A 90 32.64 3.15 -0.05
C ARG A 90 33.43 4.43 0.16
N ARG A 91 34.75 4.30 0.15
CA ARG A 91 35.65 5.44 0.25
C ARG A 91 35.48 6.35 -0.96
N GLY A 92 35.12 7.60 -0.72
CA GLY A 92 34.93 8.61 -1.77
C GLY A 92 33.49 8.77 -2.26
N ASP A 93 32.55 7.99 -1.72
CA ASP A 93 31.12 8.27 -1.88
C ASP A 93 30.77 9.59 -1.17
N ALA A 94 29.82 10.35 -1.71
CA ALA A 94 29.37 11.59 -1.08
C ALA A 94 28.58 11.29 0.22
N PRO A 95 28.96 11.84 1.38
CA PRO A 95 28.27 11.59 2.65
C PRO A 95 26.76 11.89 2.59
N GLU A 96 26.38 12.91 1.81
CA GLU A 96 24.99 13.32 1.61
C GLU A 96 24.20 12.28 0.81
N GLU A 97 24.81 11.68 -0.21
CA GLU A 97 24.17 10.64 -1.04
C GLU A 97 24.00 9.35 -0.24
N VAL A 98 25.02 8.95 0.50
CA VAL A 98 24.98 7.77 1.38
C VAL A 98 23.92 7.95 2.46
N ALA A 99 23.89 9.11 3.13
CA ALA A 99 22.89 9.42 4.15
C ALA A 99 21.46 9.37 3.56
N THR A 100 21.26 9.95 2.37
CA THR A 100 19.96 9.95 1.69
C THR A 100 19.51 8.53 1.34
N LEU A 101 20.41 7.72 0.77
CA LEU A 101 20.12 6.33 0.42
C LEU A 101 19.78 5.52 1.67
N PHE A 102 20.58 5.63 2.72
CA PHE A 102 20.37 4.93 3.98
C PHE A 102 19.03 5.33 4.63
N ALA A 103 18.74 6.62 4.73
CA ALA A 103 17.48 7.10 5.29
C ALA A 103 16.27 6.65 4.47
N SER A 104 16.35 6.72 3.13
CA SER A 104 15.26 6.27 2.25
C SER A 104 14.99 4.76 2.39
N HIS A 105 16.05 3.96 2.56
CA HIS A 105 15.95 2.51 2.66
C HIS A 105 15.37 2.06 4.01
N HIS A 106 15.69 2.78 5.10
CA HIS A 106 15.29 2.41 6.45
C HIS A 106 14.10 3.21 7.00
N GLY A 107 13.61 4.19 6.24
CA GLY A 107 12.48 5.04 6.60
C GLY A 107 12.82 6.08 7.67
N ILE A 108 14.07 6.59 7.66
CA ILE A 108 14.52 7.62 8.59
C ILE A 108 14.06 8.99 8.06
N PRO A 109 13.55 9.90 8.92
CA PRO A 109 13.13 11.23 8.51
C PRO A 109 14.28 12.08 7.95
N ALA A 110 13.95 13.02 7.06
CA ALA A 110 14.95 13.87 6.39
C ALA A 110 15.72 14.79 7.36
N ASP A 111 15.14 15.08 8.53
CA ASP A 111 15.75 15.92 9.56
C ASP A 111 17.01 15.29 10.17
N GLU A 112 17.17 13.96 10.08
CA GLU A 112 18.35 13.25 10.57
C GLU A 112 19.47 13.11 9.52
N LEU A 113 19.23 13.49 8.26
CA LEU A 113 20.24 13.42 7.21
C LEU A 113 21.53 14.18 7.53
N PRO A 114 21.49 15.41 8.09
CA PRO A 114 22.71 16.14 8.45
C PRO A 114 23.53 15.42 9.53
N ALA A 115 22.85 14.75 10.48
CA ALA A 115 23.51 13.99 11.54
C ALA A 115 24.20 12.73 10.98
N ILE A 116 23.52 12.00 10.09
CA ILE A 116 24.09 10.82 9.42
C ILE A 116 25.28 11.21 8.53
N ALA A 117 25.16 12.29 7.75
CA ALA A 117 26.27 12.81 6.94
C ALA A 117 27.46 13.26 7.80
N GLY A 118 27.20 13.88 8.96
CA GLY A 118 28.23 14.23 9.94
C GLY A 118 28.95 13.01 10.49
N PHE A 119 28.21 11.95 10.82
CA PHE A 119 28.78 10.67 11.27
C PHE A 119 29.67 10.04 10.21
N ILE A 120 29.24 10.00 8.94
CA ILE A 120 30.04 9.44 7.84
C ILE A 120 31.36 10.22 7.69
N ARG A 121 31.32 11.55 7.69
CA ARG A 121 32.53 12.39 7.61
C ARG A 121 33.49 12.14 8.76
N GLN A 122 32.97 11.97 9.98
CA GLN A 122 33.78 11.66 11.15
C GLN A 122 34.39 10.25 11.05
N ALA A 123 33.60 9.26 10.64
CA ALA A 123 34.06 7.89 10.45
C ALA A 123 35.13 7.79 9.35
N GLU A 124 34.97 8.53 8.24
CA GLU A 124 35.98 8.64 7.19
C GLU A 124 37.26 9.33 7.67
N ALA A 125 37.17 10.36 8.52
CA ALA A 125 38.34 11.01 9.08
C ALA A 125 39.13 10.08 10.03
N VAL A 126 38.42 9.28 10.83
CA VAL A 126 39.03 8.34 11.78
C VAL A 126 39.60 7.11 11.06
N CYS A 127 38.85 6.50 10.14
CA CYS A 127 39.26 5.27 9.47
C CYS A 127 40.13 5.52 8.22
N GLY A 128 40.02 6.70 7.60
CA GLY A 128 40.83 7.09 6.44
C GLY A 128 42.21 7.63 6.81
N GLY A 129 42.46 7.92 8.09
CA GLY A 129 43.69 8.52 8.60
C GLY A 129 44.77 7.54 9.08
N GLU A 130 44.45 6.28 9.38
CA GLU A 130 45.40 5.44 10.13
C GLU A 130 45.34 3.95 9.75
N ALA A 131 46.17 3.56 8.77
CA ALA A 131 46.63 2.19 8.55
C ALA A 131 47.89 1.88 9.39
N ALA A 132 47.98 2.43 10.61
CA ALA A 132 49.03 2.17 11.58
C ALA A 132 48.55 2.73 12.93
N VAL A 133 47.71 2.04 13.71
CA VAL A 133 48.22 1.05 14.67
C VAL A 133 47.17 -0.04 14.90
N ALA A 134 47.59 -1.30 14.74
CA ALA A 134 46.93 -2.40 15.42
C ALA A 134 47.19 -2.26 16.92
N ASP A 135 46.26 -1.66 17.65
CA ASP A 135 46.26 -1.68 19.11
C ASP A 135 44.85 -2.01 19.59
N SER A 136 44.65 -3.30 19.89
CA SER A 136 43.54 -3.76 20.73
C SER A 136 43.84 -3.35 22.17
N PRO A 137 43.10 -2.42 22.79
CA PRO A 137 43.06 -2.36 24.23
C PRO A 137 42.13 -3.47 24.72
N GLU A 138 42.68 -4.67 24.88
CA GLU A 138 42.28 -5.52 26.00
C GLU A 138 42.86 -4.88 27.27
N PRO A 139 42.00 -4.44 28.21
CA PRO A 139 42.28 -4.89 29.56
C PRO A 139 41.02 -5.17 30.40
N ALA A 140 41.15 -6.28 31.14
CA ALA A 140 40.80 -6.39 32.54
C ALA A 140 39.33 -6.34 32.93
N ARG A 141 38.79 -7.54 33.10
CA ARG A 141 37.84 -7.86 34.17
C ARG A 141 38.43 -7.47 35.54
N PRO A 142 37.68 -6.80 36.41
CA PRO A 142 37.76 -7.01 37.83
C PRO A 142 36.52 -7.79 38.29
N GLN A 143 36.78 -8.97 38.85
CA GLN A 143 35.89 -9.59 39.81
C GLN A 143 35.84 -8.66 41.03
N ASP A 144 34.65 -8.25 41.46
CA ASP A 144 34.45 -7.90 42.87
C ASP A 144 33.07 -8.40 43.30
N GLU A 145 33.12 -9.29 44.28
CA GLU A 145 31.99 -9.92 44.92
C GLU A 145 31.53 -9.05 46.09
N GLY A 146 30.21 -8.89 46.20
CA GLY A 146 29.56 -8.56 47.46
C GLY A 146 29.06 -7.13 47.57
N ARG A 147 27.73 -6.97 47.64
CA ARG A 147 27.06 -6.67 48.92
C ARG A 147 25.55 -6.57 48.74
N ALA A 148 24.86 -7.38 49.53
CA ALA A 148 23.42 -7.38 49.72
C ALA A 148 22.91 -6.09 50.38
N VAL A 149 21.80 -5.56 49.87
CA VAL A 149 20.66 -4.88 50.53
C VAL A 149 19.54 -4.91 49.47
N GLY A 150 18.34 -5.50 49.60
CA GLY A 150 17.53 -5.77 50.78
C GLY A 150 16.46 -4.68 50.94
N THR A 151 15.39 -4.70 50.12
CA THR A 151 14.06 -4.05 50.30
C THR A 151 13.21 -4.48 49.08
N GLU A 152 12.49 -5.60 49.05
CA GLU A 152 11.16 -5.84 49.66
C GLU A 152 10.29 -4.58 49.87
N GLU A 153 9.48 -4.24 48.86
CA GLU A 153 8.09 -3.85 49.11
C GLU A 153 7.14 -4.48 48.06
N PRO A 154 6.08 -5.17 48.51
CA PRO A 154 4.97 -5.63 47.69
C PRO A 154 3.85 -4.58 47.67
N THR A 155 3.31 -4.26 46.51
CA THR A 155 1.97 -3.67 46.36
C THR A 155 1.20 -4.65 45.47
N GLU A 156 0.48 -5.63 46.00
CA GLU A 156 -0.73 -5.55 46.83
C GLU A 156 -1.76 -4.53 46.31
N GLY A 157 -2.75 -5.05 45.59
CA GLY A 157 -4.13 -4.59 45.71
C GLY A 157 -4.55 -3.34 44.94
N VAL A 158 -4.97 -3.53 43.68
CA VAL A 158 -6.22 -2.91 43.21
C VAL A 158 -6.96 -3.87 42.29
N ASP A 159 -7.66 -4.80 42.93
CA ASP A 159 -8.90 -5.33 42.40
C ASP A 159 -9.95 -4.23 42.64
N MET A 160 -10.32 -3.50 41.60
CA MET A 160 -11.57 -2.76 41.57
C MET A 160 -12.31 -3.13 40.30
N MET A 161 -13.28 -4.02 40.52
CA MET A 161 -14.60 -4.05 39.87
C MET A 161 -15.19 -2.65 39.67
N GLU A 162 -16.27 -2.60 38.88
CA GLU A 162 -17.09 -1.44 38.43
C GLU A 162 -16.69 -1.03 37.01
N ASP A 163 -17.52 -1.13 35.97
CA ASP A 163 -18.98 -1.24 35.87
C ASP A 163 -19.24 -1.89 34.49
N GLU A 164 -20.00 -2.97 34.39
CA GLU A 164 -21.46 -2.95 34.29
C GLU A 164 -22.03 -2.09 33.14
N GLN A 165 -22.76 -2.77 32.25
CA GLN A 165 -23.86 -2.27 31.43
C GLN A 165 -23.57 -1.28 30.28
N ALA A 166 -23.47 -1.85 29.07
CA ALA A 166 -24.12 -1.28 27.90
C ALA A 166 -24.55 -2.39 26.91
N GLU A 167 -25.36 -3.33 27.40
CA GLU A 167 -26.36 -3.94 26.54
C GLU A 167 -27.53 -2.96 26.40
N GLY A 168 -28.07 -2.86 25.17
CA GLY A 168 -29.42 -2.37 24.95
C GLY A 168 -29.53 -0.93 24.42
N LEU A 169 -29.42 -0.77 23.09
CA LEU A 169 -30.42 -0.04 22.29
C LEU A 169 -30.37 -0.60 20.85
N ASN A 170 -30.67 -1.89 20.74
CA ASN A 170 -31.37 -2.41 19.59
C ASN A 170 -32.87 -2.28 19.92
N GLU A 171 -33.67 -1.87 18.93
CA GLU A 171 -35.12 -2.11 18.89
C GLU A 171 -36.04 -1.16 19.68
N GLU A 172 -36.39 -0.04 19.05
CA GLU A 172 -37.75 0.47 18.85
C GLU A 172 -37.60 1.84 18.15
N ARG A 173 -38.34 2.25 17.12
CA ARG A 173 -39.67 1.87 16.71
C ARG A 173 -39.96 2.51 15.36
N THR A 174 -40.44 1.63 14.49
CA THR A 174 -41.47 1.73 13.46
C THR A 174 -41.96 3.09 12.93
N GLU A 175 -42.25 2.99 11.63
CA GLU A 175 -43.36 3.64 10.93
C GLU A 175 -43.17 5.08 10.45
N GLY A 176 -43.12 5.18 9.11
CA GLY A 176 -43.88 6.23 8.46
C GLY A 176 -43.09 7.11 7.50
N LYS A 177 -42.45 6.53 6.49
CA LYS A 177 -42.57 7.16 5.17
C LYS A 177 -42.32 6.15 4.07
N GLU A 178 -43.42 5.82 3.40
CA GLU A 178 -43.51 5.51 1.97
C GLU A 178 -42.14 5.49 1.30
N MET A 179 -41.51 4.31 1.35
CA MET A 179 -40.51 3.94 0.37
C MET A 179 -41.32 3.72 -0.92
N GLU A 180 -41.65 4.85 -1.55
CA GLU A 180 -42.21 4.92 -2.87
C GLU A 180 -41.29 4.07 -3.73
N GLN A 181 -41.85 2.92 -4.06
CA GLN A 181 -41.30 1.92 -4.92
C GLN A 181 -41.26 2.56 -6.32
N GLU A 182 -40.33 3.49 -6.53
CA GLU A 182 -39.74 3.75 -7.83
C GLU A 182 -38.97 2.46 -8.20
N GLN A 183 -39.75 1.45 -8.59
CA GLN A 183 -39.44 0.66 -9.76
C GLN A 183 -39.26 1.64 -10.93
N GLY A 184 -38.13 2.34 -10.92
CA GLY A 184 -37.58 2.90 -12.13
C GLY A 184 -37.52 1.75 -13.14
N PRO A 185 -37.84 1.98 -14.42
CA PRO A 185 -37.83 0.93 -15.45
C PRO A 185 -36.39 0.48 -15.69
N MET A 186 -35.85 -0.32 -14.79
CA MET A 186 -34.70 -1.14 -15.01
C MET A 186 -35.15 -2.24 -15.95
N GLN A 187 -34.60 -2.16 -17.17
CA GLN A 187 -34.13 -3.35 -17.89
C GLN A 187 -35.18 -4.16 -18.68
N GLY A 188 -35.96 -3.51 -19.55
CA GLY A 188 -36.58 -4.21 -20.67
C GLY A 188 -35.54 -4.85 -21.63
N ALA A 189 -34.41 -4.17 -21.84
CA ALA A 189 -33.38 -4.62 -22.79
C ALA A 189 -32.44 -5.71 -22.25
N ASP A 190 -32.12 -5.71 -20.95
CA ASP A 190 -31.23 -6.73 -20.38
C ASP A 190 -31.96 -8.07 -20.16
N LEU A 191 -33.27 -8.05 -19.85
CA LEU A 191 -34.08 -9.27 -19.74
C LEU A 191 -34.23 -10.01 -21.08
N GLU A 192 -34.26 -9.29 -22.20
CA GLU A 192 -34.36 -9.90 -23.53
C GLU A 192 -33.04 -10.56 -23.96
N ALA A 193 -31.91 -9.88 -23.69
CA ALA A 193 -30.57 -10.42 -23.93
C ALA A 193 -30.27 -11.66 -23.07
N GLU A 194 -30.79 -11.73 -21.84
CA GLU A 194 -30.62 -12.91 -20.99
C GLU A 194 -31.44 -14.12 -21.48
N LYS A 195 -32.69 -13.90 -21.90
CA LYS A 195 -33.55 -14.93 -22.50
C LYS A 195 -32.93 -15.49 -23.79
N GLU A 196 -32.28 -14.65 -24.60
CA GLU A 196 -31.60 -15.09 -25.82
C GLU A 196 -30.36 -15.95 -25.52
N LYS A 197 -29.53 -15.55 -24.55
CA LYS A 197 -28.37 -16.35 -24.08
C LYS A 197 -28.81 -17.70 -23.53
N GLU A 198 -29.90 -17.76 -22.79
CA GLU A 198 -30.42 -19.01 -22.25
C GLU A 198 -30.94 -19.95 -23.35
N LYS A 199 -31.67 -19.41 -24.35
CA LYS A 199 -32.10 -20.17 -25.54
C LYS A 199 -30.91 -20.71 -26.32
N ALA A 200 -29.86 -19.90 -26.52
CA ALA A 200 -28.63 -20.33 -27.19
C ALA A 200 -27.92 -21.47 -26.44
N ARG A 201 -27.84 -21.38 -25.10
CA ARG A 201 -27.26 -22.43 -24.24
C ARG A 201 -28.07 -23.74 -24.32
N LYS A 202 -29.41 -23.66 -24.33
CA LYS A 202 -30.30 -24.83 -24.51
C LYS A 202 -30.14 -25.45 -25.91
N ARG A 203 -30.06 -24.66 -26.98
CA ARG A 203 -29.78 -25.17 -28.35
C ARG A 203 -28.43 -25.88 -28.43
N ARG A 204 -27.39 -25.34 -27.81
CA ARG A 204 -26.05 -25.96 -27.79
C ARG A 204 -26.04 -27.28 -27.01
N LYS A 205 -26.78 -27.37 -25.89
CA LYS A 205 -26.96 -28.64 -25.14
C LYS A 205 -27.71 -29.69 -25.97
N ARG A 206 -28.78 -29.32 -26.69
CA ARG A 206 -29.52 -30.25 -27.56
C ARG A 206 -28.65 -30.79 -28.69
N ARG A 207 -27.88 -29.94 -29.39
CA ARG A 207 -26.93 -30.37 -30.45
C ARG A 207 -25.85 -31.32 -29.94
N ARG A 208 -25.42 -31.16 -28.68
CA ARG A 208 -24.45 -32.08 -28.05
C ARG A 208 -25.07 -33.44 -27.73
N ARG A 209 -26.33 -33.48 -27.29
CA ARG A 209 -27.04 -34.74 -27.01
C ARG A 209 -27.37 -35.50 -28.29
N SER A 210 -27.75 -34.80 -29.37
CA SER A 210 -28.06 -35.44 -30.66
C SER A 210 -26.84 -35.97 -31.41
N ARG A 211 -25.62 -35.52 -31.07
CA ARG A 211 -24.36 -36.05 -31.64
C ARG A 211 -23.82 -37.27 -30.88
N ARG A 212 -24.39 -37.58 -29.72
CA ARG A 212 -23.99 -38.73 -28.88
C ARG A 212 -24.92 -39.93 -29.02
N ARG A 213 -26.04 -39.75 -29.72
CA ARG A 213 -26.90 -40.83 -30.20
C ARG A 213 -26.59 -41.06 -31.67
#